data_AF-A0A561SKG0-F1
#
_entry.id   AF-A0A561SKG0-F1
#
_cell.length_a   1.000
_cell.length_b   1.000
_cell.length_c   1.000
_cell.angle_alpha   90.00
_cell.angle_beta   90.00
_cell.angle_gamma   90.00
#
_symmetry.space_group_name_H-M   'P 1'
#
loop_
_entity.id
_entity.type
_entity.pdbx_description
1 polymer ?
#
loop_
_entity_poly.entity_id
_entity_poly.type
_entity_poly.pdbx_seq_one_letter_code
_entity_poly.pdbx_strand_id
1 'polypeptide(L)'
;MADIQFPNVPLTGGPATMLVKDNNGAPATVLEAGLDFAIDVSWTIDPLAALLLGGQWELTAYVEGIGGTAFEGQVGATVTVPLNGGQTYAATITVVAGTLPDNPQPPDAGVYKLIVVLLHRNFAVVSNVAAVMEHPDLLKIG
;
A
#
# COMPACT_ATOMS: atom_id res chain seq x y z
N MET A 1 1.10 -29.83 -11.25
CA MET A 1 2.07 -28.72 -11.26
C MET A 1 2.33 -28.38 -9.81
N ALA A 2 3.56 -28.56 -9.31
CA ALA A 2 3.87 -28.16 -7.96
C ALA A 2 3.86 -26.62 -7.93
N ASP A 3 3.04 -26.06 -7.06
CA ASP A 3 3.06 -24.63 -6.77
C ASP A 3 4.47 -24.28 -6.26
N ILE A 4 5.11 -23.27 -6.85
CA ILE A 4 6.42 -22.81 -6.37
C ILE A 4 6.17 -22.14 -5.02
N GLN A 5 6.37 -22.91 -3.96
CA GLN A 5 6.41 -22.40 -2.60
C GLN A 5 7.74 -21.67 -2.43
N PHE A 6 7.74 -20.34 -2.59
CA PHE A 6 8.85 -19.53 -2.13
C PHE A 6 8.86 -19.57 -0.60
N PRO A 7 9.99 -19.89 0.04
CA PRO A 7 10.09 -19.70 1.47
C PRO A 7 9.79 -18.22 1.76
N ASN A 8 8.81 -17.98 2.64
CA ASN A 8 8.49 -16.67 3.20
C ASN A 8 9.64 -16.20 4.10
N VAL A 9 10.85 -16.07 3.54
CA VAL A 9 11.94 -15.35 4.18
C VAL A 9 11.57 -13.88 4.02
N PRO A 10 11.27 -13.15 5.10
CA PRO A 10 11.02 -11.73 4.99
C PRO A 10 12.25 -11.09 4.33
N LEU A 11 12.08 -10.54 3.12
CA LEU A 11 13.11 -9.72 2.49
C LEU A 11 13.29 -8.40 3.26
N THR A 12 12.31 -8.08 4.10
CA THR A 12 12.34 -6.94 5.00
C THR A 12 13.17 -7.28 6.25
N GLY A 13 14.18 -6.45 6.53
CA GLY A 13 15.02 -6.54 7.73
C GLY A 13 14.38 -5.88 8.95
N GLY A 14 13.14 -5.41 8.82
CA GLY A 14 12.38 -4.68 9.83
C GLY A 14 10.93 -4.46 9.39
N PRO A 15 10.07 -3.89 10.25
CA PRO A 15 8.67 -3.70 9.93
C PRO A 15 8.51 -2.70 8.77
N ALA A 16 7.69 -3.06 7.79
CA ALA A 16 7.15 -2.08 6.85
C ALA A 16 6.01 -1.33 7.55
N THR A 17 5.99 -0.01 7.43
CA THR A 17 5.01 0.86 8.08
C THR A 17 4.34 1.73 7.03
N MET A 18 3.09 2.11 7.31
CA MET A 18 2.38 3.07 6.49
C MET A 18 1.64 4.11 7.34
N LEU A 19 1.44 5.28 6.74
CA LEU A 19 0.78 6.43 7.33
C LEU A 19 -0.12 7.09 6.29
N VAL A 20 -1.40 7.20 6.61
CA VAL A 20 -2.37 7.94 5.78
C VAL A 20 -2.35 9.40 6.20
N LYS A 21 -2.23 10.30 5.23
CA LYS A 21 -2.23 11.75 5.42
C LYS A 21 -3.31 12.40 4.58
N ASP A 22 -4.00 13.37 5.15
CA ASP A 22 -4.94 14.24 4.44
C ASP A 22 -4.23 15.14 3.41
N ASN A 23 -5.02 15.98 2.73
CA ASN A 23 -4.54 16.94 1.75
C ASN A 23 -3.63 18.04 2.35
N ASN A 24 -3.61 18.21 3.67
CA ASN A 24 -2.75 19.15 4.38
C ASN A 24 -1.45 18.47 4.87
N GLY A 25 -1.30 17.16 4.66
CA GLY A 25 -0.16 16.36 5.10
C GLY A 25 -0.24 15.90 6.55
N ALA A 26 -1.39 16.06 7.22
CA ALA A 26 -1.60 15.62 8.59
C ALA A 26 -2.11 14.16 8.63
N PRO A 27 -1.65 13.32 9.58
CA PRO A 27 -2.21 11.99 9.78
C PRO A 27 -3.72 12.03 9.99
N ALA A 28 -4.47 11.25 9.22
CA ALA A 28 -5.92 11.28 9.26
C ALA A 28 -6.55 9.91 8.98
N THR A 29 -7.66 9.64 9.66
CA THR A 29 -8.54 8.48 9.41
C THR A 29 -9.88 8.90 8.83
N VAL A 30 -10.21 10.19 8.90
CA VAL A 30 -11.37 10.81 8.24
C VAL A 30 -10.83 11.70 7.12
N LEU A 31 -11.24 11.43 5.88
CA LEU A 31 -10.71 12.08 4.69
C LEU A 31 -11.87 12.68 3.89
N GLU A 32 -11.61 13.84 3.30
CA GLU A 32 -12.57 14.53 2.43
C GLU A 32 -12.56 13.90 1.04
N ALA A 33 -13.73 13.42 0.58
CA ALA A 33 -13.84 12.72 -0.70
C ALA A 33 -13.41 13.57 -1.92
N GLY A 34 -13.58 14.90 -1.80
CA GLY A 34 -13.27 15.88 -2.83
C GLY A 34 -11.80 16.28 -2.91
N LEU A 35 -10.94 15.75 -2.03
CA LEU A 35 -9.54 16.12 -1.97
C LEU A 35 -8.62 14.90 -2.13
N ASP A 36 -7.44 15.16 -2.68
CA ASP A 36 -6.39 14.15 -2.76
C ASP A 36 -5.89 13.83 -1.35
N PHE A 37 -5.51 12.58 -1.12
CA PHE A 37 -4.82 12.16 0.10
C PHE A 37 -3.62 11.27 -0.24
N ALA A 38 -2.73 11.11 0.73
CA ALA A 38 -1.47 10.41 0.55
C ALA A 38 -1.36 9.21 1.50
N ILE A 39 -0.78 8.12 0.99
CA ILE A 39 -0.38 6.96 1.78
C ILE A 39 1.14 6.90 1.73
N ASP A 40 1.78 7.33 2.80
CA ASP A 40 3.22 7.19 2.96
C ASP A 40 3.56 5.80 3.43
N VAL A 41 4.56 5.19 2.82
CA VAL A 41 5.02 3.85 3.12
C VAL A 41 6.52 3.88 3.29
N SER A 42 7.03 3.24 4.35
CA SER A 42 8.46 3.08 4.59
C SER A 42 8.78 1.67 5.02
N TRP A 43 9.88 1.13 4.52
CA TRP A 43 10.33 -0.22 4.86
C TRP A 43 11.86 -0.29 4.87
N THR A 44 12.35 -1.31 5.57
CA THR A 44 13.77 -1.63 5.62
C THR A 44 14.02 -3.04 5.15
N ILE A 45 15.11 -3.26 4.44
CA ILE A 45 15.60 -4.59 4.06
C ILE A 45 16.87 -4.95 4.83
N ASP A 46 17.12 -6.25 4.95
CA ASP A 46 18.32 -6.75 5.59
C ASP A 46 19.60 -6.28 4.84
N PRO A 47 20.69 -5.93 5.54
CA PRO A 47 21.94 -5.49 4.91
C PRO A 47 22.49 -6.46 3.85
N LEU A 48 22.38 -7.77 4.06
CA LEU A 48 22.82 -8.76 3.09
C LEU A 48 21.91 -8.78 1.86
N ALA A 49 20.60 -8.64 2.07
CA ALA A 49 19.63 -8.52 0.99
C ALA A 49 19.90 -7.26 0.14
N ALA A 50 20.24 -6.12 0.77
CA ALA A 50 20.56 -4.88 0.06
C ALA A 50 21.76 -5.01 -0.91
N LEU A 51 22.72 -5.89 -0.61
CA LEU A 51 23.90 -6.13 -1.46
C LEU A 51 23.62 -7.08 -2.63
N LEU A 52 22.61 -7.94 -2.51
CA LEU A 52 22.37 -9.05 -3.44
C LEU A 52 21.13 -8.85 -4.30
N LEU A 53 20.17 -8.03 -3.85
CA LEU A 53 18.95 -7.74 -4.58
C LEU A 53 19.17 -6.65 -5.62
N GLY A 54 18.64 -6.89 -6.82
CA GLY A 54 18.49 -5.91 -7.88
C GLY A 54 17.06 -5.94 -8.41
N GLY A 55 16.70 -4.91 -9.18
CA GLY A 55 15.35 -4.76 -9.72
C GLY A 55 14.61 -3.58 -9.07
N GLN A 56 13.34 -3.78 -8.73
CA GLN A 56 12.48 -2.74 -8.17
C GLN A 56 11.48 -3.28 -7.15
N TRP A 57 11.07 -2.41 -6.24
CA TRP A 57 9.89 -2.57 -5.41
C TRP A 57 8.66 -2.08 -6.16
N GLU A 58 7.53 -2.73 -5.95
CA GLU A 58 6.21 -2.26 -6.39
C GLU A 58 5.29 -2.16 -5.18
N LEU A 59 4.65 -1.00 -5.04
CA LEU A 59 3.67 -0.73 -4.01
C LEU A 59 2.31 -0.50 -4.65
N THR A 60 1.32 -1.25 -4.17
CA THR A 60 -0.07 -1.08 -4.59
C THR A 60 -0.96 -1.00 -3.36
N ALA A 61 -1.80 0.03 -3.31
CA ALA A 61 -2.82 0.18 -2.28
C ALA A 61 -4.16 -0.35 -2.77
N TYR A 62 -4.86 -1.05 -1.89
CA TYR A 62 -6.19 -1.58 -2.09
C TYR A 62 -7.09 -1.15 -0.95
N VAL A 63 -8.34 -0.88 -1.25
CA VAL A 63 -9.38 -0.72 -0.23
C VAL A 63 -10.44 -1.79 -0.35
N GLU A 64 -11.01 -2.14 0.79
CA GLU A 64 -12.21 -2.96 0.91
C GLU A 64 -13.27 -2.13 1.62
N GLY A 65 -14.40 -1.88 0.95
CA GLY A 65 -15.49 -1.09 1.50
C GLY A 65 -16.35 -1.89 2.47
N ILE A 66 -16.77 -1.25 3.57
CA ILE A 66 -17.67 -1.85 4.55
C ILE A 66 -19.12 -1.46 4.21
N GLY A 67 -19.93 -2.45 3.85
CA GLY A 67 -21.33 -2.26 3.42
C GLY A 67 -21.58 -2.86 2.03
N GLY A 68 -22.85 -3.09 1.70
CA GLY A 68 -23.26 -4.02 0.65
C GLY A 68 -22.59 -3.84 -0.73
N THR A 69 -22.63 -2.64 -1.29
CA THR A 69 -22.11 -2.33 -2.64
C THR A 69 -20.89 -1.41 -2.60
N ALA A 70 -20.24 -1.33 -1.44
CA ALA A 70 -19.12 -0.43 -1.24
C ALA A 70 -17.96 -0.77 -2.20
N PHE A 71 -17.23 0.26 -2.62
CA PHE A 71 -16.12 0.09 -3.55
C PHE A 71 -15.02 -0.81 -2.98
N GLU A 72 -14.57 -1.77 -3.78
CA GLU A 72 -13.42 -2.62 -3.51
C GLU A 72 -12.48 -2.57 -4.71
N GLY A 73 -11.19 -2.35 -4.45
CA GLY A 73 -10.20 -2.33 -5.53
C GLY A 73 -8.97 -1.52 -5.22
N GLN A 74 -8.12 -1.41 -6.25
CA GLN A 74 -6.91 -0.61 -6.18
C GLN A 74 -7.24 0.88 -6.09
N VAL A 75 -6.52 1.59 -5.21
CA VAL A 75 -6.56 3.05 -5.09
C VAL A 75 -5.19 3.64 -5.39
N GLY A 76 -5.18 4.76 -6.10
CA GLY A 76 -3.95 5.37 -6.60
C GLY A 76 -3.21 4.50 -7.62
N ALA A 77 -2.17 5.08 -8.22
CA ALA A 77 -1.30 4.35 -9.14
C ALA A 77 -0.35 3.43 -8.37
N THR A 78 0.02 2.30 -8.98
CA THR A 78 1.14 1.48 -8.49
C THR A 78 2.42 2.31 -8.51
N VAL A 79 3.14 2.34 -7.40
CA VAL A 79 4.40 3.08 -7.27
C VAL A 79 5.56 2.11 -7.36
N THR A 80 6.49 2.40 -8.24
CA THR A 80 7.70 1.61 -8.45
C THR A 80 8.91 2.33 -7.88
N VAL A 81 9.68 1.64 -7.04
CA VAL A 81 10.91 2.18 -6.43
C VAL A 81 12.11 1.31 -6.83
N PRO A 82 13.08 1.85 -7.58
CA PRO A 82 14.24 1.06 -7.97
C PRO A 82 15.10 0.68 -6.75
N LEU A 83 15.60 -0.55 -6.72
CA LEU A 83 16.64 -0.95 -5.77
C LEU A 83 17.92 -0.18 -6.09
N ASN A 84 18.52 0.41 -5.07
CA ASN A 84 19.71 1.26 -5.20
C ASN A 84 20.89 0.79 -4.34
N GLY A 85 20.81 -0.42 -3.79
CA GLY A 85 21.80 -0.95 -2.83
C GLY A 85 21.65 -0.40 -1.41
N GLY A 86 20.68 0.47 -1.16
CA GLY A 86 20.33 0.98 0.16
C GLY A 86 19.48 -0.01 0.95
N GLN A 87 19.37 0.25 2.25
CA GLN A 87 18.57 -0.57 3.18
C GLN A 87 17.20 0.04 3.50
N THR A 88 17.08 1.36 3.40
CA THR A 88 15.85 2.09 3.76
C THR A 88 15.21 2.63 2.50
N TYR A 89 13.92 2.38 2.37
CA TYR A 89 13.12 2.83 1.25
C TYR A 89 11.85 3.49 1.76
N ALA A 90 11.35 4.44 0.97
CA ALA A 90 10.08 5.09 1.21
C ALA A 90 9.41 5.41 -0.13
N ALA A 91 8.09 5.45 -0.12
CA ALA A 91 7.26 5.83 -1.26
C ALA A 91 5.95 6.44 -0.78
N THR A 92 5.37 7.29 -1.62
CA THR A 92 4.03 7.85 -1.37
C THR A 92 3.11 7.43 -2.51
N ILE A 93 1.98 6.82 -2.15
CA ILE A 93 0.88 6.56 -3.07
C ILE A 93 -0.10 7.73 -2.93
N THR A 94 -0.36 8.44 -4.02
CA THR A 94 -1.39 9.49 -4.06
C THR A 94 -2.71 8.88 -4.50
N VAL A 95 -3.75 9.09 -3.70
CA VAL A 95 -5.13 8.75 -4.07
C VAL A 95 -5.82 10.04 -4.45
N VAL A 96 -6.22 10.12 -5.72
CA VAL A 96 -6.86 11.32 -6.28
C VAL A 96 -8.30 11.46 -5.79
N ALA A 97 -8.74 12.72 -5.66
CA ALA A 97 -10.11 13.08 -5.31
C ALA A 97 -11.14 12.31 -6.16
N GLY A 98 -12.24 11.91 -5.53
CA GLY A 98 -13.32 11.17 -6.19
C GLY A 98 -13.00 9.70 -6.52
N THR A 99 -11.83 9.18 -6.14
CA THR A 99 -11.54 7.73 -6.25
C THR A 99 -12.49 6.92 -5.37
N LEU A 100 -12.77 7.41 -4.16
CA LEU A 100 -13.69 6.78 -3.21
C LEU A 100 -15.02 7.53 -3.18
N PRO A 101 -16.16 6.82 -3.20
CA PRO A 101 -17.49 7.43 -3.12
C PRO A 101 -17.66 8.36 -1.92
N ASP A 102 -18.10 9.59 -2.18
CA ASP A 102 -18.53 10.53 -1.15
C ASP A 102 -19.93 10.17 -0.64
N ASN A 103 -20.09 10.18 0.68
CA ASN A 103 -21.37 10.01 1.39
C ASN A 103 -22.33 8.98 0.74
N PRO A 104 -21.91 7.71 0.59
CA PRO A 104 -22.70 6.73 -0.12
C PRO A 104 -24.00 6.45 0.65
N GLN A 105 -25.08 6.17 -0.09
CA GLN A 105 -26.38 5.89 0.53
C GLN A 105 -26.37 4.51 1.20
N PRO A 106 -27.16 4.30 2.28
CA PRO A 106 -27.33 2.97 2.84
C PRO A 106 -27.66 1.94 1.75
N PRO A 107 -27.03 0.76 1.74
CA PRO A 107 -26.30 0.12 2.85
C PRO A 107 -24.81 0.46 2.98
N ASP A 108 -24.27 1.38 2.18
CA ASP A 108 -22.85 1.67 2.13
C ASP A 108 -22.46 2.70 3.22
N ALA A 109 -21.39 2.42 3.98
CA ALA A 109 -21.01 3.26 5.13
C ALA A 109 -20.01 4.38 4.79
N GLY A 110 -19.40 4.35 3.60
CA GLY A 110 -18.24 5.18 3.26
C GLY A 110 -17.06 4.91 4.18
N VAL A 111 -16.97 3.69 4.70
CA VAL A 111 -15.91 3.21 5.59
C VAL A 111 -15.12 2.15 4.85
N TYR A 112 -13.80 2.21 4.92
CA TYR A 112 -12.91 1.37 4.14
C TYR A 112 -11.80 0.78 5.00
N LYS A 113 -11.49 -0.49 4.77
CA LYS A 113 -10.24 -1.12 5.19
C LYS A 113 -9.18 -0.84 4.14
N LEU A 114 -7.99 -0.37 4.55
CA LEU A 114 -6.88 -0.08 3.65
C LEU A 114 -5.77 -1.13 3.81
N ILE A 115 -5.32 -1.67 2.68
CA ILE A 115 -4.20 -2.61 2.59
C ILE A 115 -3.18 -2.06 1.57
N VAL A 116 -1.90 -2.07 1.92
CA VAL A 116 -0.81 -1.84 0.98
C VAL A 116 0.00 -3.12 0.81
N VAL A 117 0.18 -3.54 -0.43
CA VAL A 117 0.99 -4.70 -0.80
C VAL A 117 2.32 -4.21 -1.36
N LEU A 118 3.42 -4.70 -0.78
CA LEU A 118 4.78 -4.48 -1.26
C LEU A 118 5.29 -5.76 -1.94
N LEU A 119 5.63 -5.64 -3.22
CA LEU A 119 6.20 -6.72 -4.02
C LEU A 119 7.64 -6.41 -4.42
N HIS A 120 8.46 -7.46 -4.56
CA HIS A 120 9.77 -7.35 -5.18
C HIS A 120 9.75 -7.91 -6.60
N ARG A 121 10.24 -7.14 -7.58
CA ARG A 121 10.40 -7.56 -8.97
C ARG A 121 11.85 -7.51 -9.41
N ASN A 122 12.27 -8.57 -10.09
CA ASN A 122 13.55 -8.61 -10.79
C ASN A 122 13.36 -9.22 -12.19
N PHE A 123 13.96 -8.61 -13.21
CA PHE A 123 13.82 -9.02 -14.62
C PHE A 123 12.36 -9.27 -15.08
N ALA A 124 11.45 -8.37 -14.73
CA ALA A 124 10.00 -8.43 -15.00
C ALA A 124 9.23 -9.59 -14.31
N VAL A 125 9.90 -10.44 -13.54
CA VAL A 125 9.28 -11.51 -12.75
C VAL A 125 9.00 -11.02 -11.34
N VAL A 126 7.77 -11.24 -10.86
CA VAL A 126 7.44 -11.06 -9.43
C VAL A 126 8.13 -12.17 -8.66
N SER A 127 9.05 -11.79 -7.79
CA SER A 127 9.86 -12.75 -7.05
C SER A 127 9.19 -13.17 -5.75
N ASN A 128 8.51 -12.26 -5.04
CA ASN A 128 7.68 -12.57 -3.87
C ASN A 128 6.83 -11.38 -3.41
N VAL A 129 5.84 -11.65 -2.55
CA VAL A 129 5.24 -10.66 -1.65
C VAL A 129 6.23 -10.39 -0.52
N ALA A 130 6.72 -9.15 -0.44
CA ALA A 130 7.72 -8.77 0.55
C ALA A 130 7.10 -8.26 1.86
N ALA A 131 5.95 -7.58 1.77
CA ALA A 131 5.16 -7.21 2.93
C ALA A 131 3.70 -6.95 2.55
N VAL A 132 2.81 -7.12 3.53
CA VAL A 132 1.44 -6.63 3.49
C VAL A 132 1.24 -5.76 4.72
N MET A 133 0.79 -4.53 4.51
CA MET A 133 0.51 -3.55 5.56
C MET A 133 -0.98 -3.29 5.60
N GLU A 134 -1.59 -3.48 6.76
CA GLU A 134 -3.00 -3.18 7.01
C GLU A 134 -3.08 -1.94 7.91
N HIS A 135 -4.02 -1.04 7.60
CA HIS A 135 -4.18 0.17 8.41
C HIS A 135 -4.82 -0.23 9.74
N PRO A 136 -4.32 0.23 10.90
CA PRO A 136 -4.85 -0.20 12.19
C PRO A 136 -6.32 0.19 12.39
N ASP A 137 -6.73 1.32 11.78
CA ASP A 137 -8.09 1.84 11.84
C ASP A 137 -8.78 1.75 10.49
N LEU A 138 -10.11 1.78 10.49
CA LEU A 138 -10.89 1.98 9.27
C LEU A 138 -10.80 3.44 8.83
N LEU A 139 -10.74 3.66 7.51
CA LEU A 139 -10.82 4.98 6.92
C LEU A 139 -12.28 5.37 6.71
N LYS A 140 -12.64 6.59 7.08
CA LYS A 140 -13.94 7.18 6.79
C LYS A 140 -13.78 8.22 5.70
N ILE A 141 -14.60 8.11 4.65
CA ILE A 141 -14.73 9.11 3.58
C ILE A 141 -16.04 9.87 3.79
N GLY A 142 -15.99 11.20 3.74
CA GLY A 142 -17.17 12.07 3.79
C GLY A 142 -16.83 13.54 3.93
#